data_AF-T1ASB8-F1
#
_entry.id   AF-T1ASB8-F1
#
_cell.length_a   1.000
_cell.length_b   1.000
_cell.length_c   1.000
_cell.angle_alpha   90.00
_cell.angle_beta   90.00
_cell.angle_gamma   90.00
#
_symmetry.space_group_name_H-M   'P 1'
#
loop_
_entity.id
_entity.type
_entity.pdbx_description
1 polymer ?
#
loop_
_entity_poly.entity_id
_entity_poly.type
_entity_poly.pdbx_seq_one_letter_code
_entity_poly.pdbx_strand_id
1 'polypeptide(L)'
;MGDATLFVRADEVEESWSLYDPILKAPPPVVFYPAGTMGPSEATRLAEGWGHRWEQPAGAGLGRPATRVFPSLDQATRALSSAVLASAREAIAQRGRFHLVLSGGSTPRGLYERWGKGSRFPWQETEVYFADERSVSPRSSKSNYAMAREAFLSKVP
;
A
#
# COMPACT_ATOMS: atom_id res chain seq x y z
N MET A 1 -3.37 13.18 33.54
CA MET A 1 -3.24 11.76 33.16
C MET A 1 -3.71 11.65 31.72
N GLY A 2 -2.86 11.16 30.82
CA GLY A 2 -3.17 11.03 29.40
C GLY A 2 -4.04 9.81 29.10
N ASP A 3 -4.83 9.88 28.04
CA ASP A 3 -5.68 8.78 27.57
C ASP A 3 -4.82 7.63 27.05
N ALA A 4 -4.91 6.46 27.68
CA ALA A 4 -4.13 5.27 27.36
C ALA A 4 -4.41 4.71 25.95
N THR A 5 -5.55 5.06 25.33
CA THR A 5 -5.89 4.65 23.96
C THR A 5 -5.09 5.40 22.88
N LEU A 6 -4.35 6.44 23.27
CA LEU A 6 -3.45 7.19 22.37
C LEU A 6 -2.02 6.63 22.36
N PHE A 7 -1.74 5.57 23.12
CA PHE A 7 -0.42 4.95 23.20
C PHE A 7 -0.48 3.53 22.63
N VAL A 8 0.60 3.14 21.92
CA VAL A 8 0.85 1.77 21.48
C VAL A 8 0.91 0.86 22.71
N ARG A 9 0.33 -0.34 22.63
CA ARG A 9 0.29 -1.27 23.77
C ARG A 9 1.70 -1.80 24.06
N ALA A 10 1.96 -2.15 25.32
CA ALA A 10 3.31 -2.57 25.74
C ALA A 10 3.82 -3.81 24.98
N ASP A 11 2.94 -4.77 24.70
CA ASP A 11 3.21 -5.94 23.87
C ASP A 11 3.54 -5.58 22.41
N GLU A 12 2.80 -4.65 21.80
CA GLU A 12 3.11 -4.15 20.45
C GLU A 12 4.46 -3.43 20.40
N VAL A 13 4.85 -2.72 21.47
CA VAL A 13 6.18 -2.10 21.59
C VAL A 13 7.26 -3.17 21.68
N GLU A 14 7.10 -4.18 22.53
CA GLU A 14 8.06 -5.29 22.69
C GLU A 14 8.24 -6.09 21.41
N GLU A 15 7.14 -6.43 20.72
CA GLU A 15 7.18 -7.12 19.42
C GLU A 15 7.87 -6.26 18.35
N SER A 16 7.58 -4.96 18.30
CA SER A 16 8.27 -4.03 17.40
C SER A 16 9.77 -4.00 17.67
N TRP A 17 10.17 -3.94 18.95
CA TRP A 17 11.59 -3.99 19.34
C TRP A 17 12.25 -5.31 18.94
N SER A 18 11.56 -6.44 19.03
CA SER A 18 12.09 -7.74 18.58
C SER A 18 12.52 -7.73 17.10
N LEU A 19 11.83 -6.94 16.27
CA LEU A 19 12.13 -6.77 14.85
C LEU A 19 13.25 -5.74 14.60
N TYR A 20 13.25 -4.63 15.35
CA TYR A 20 14.23 -3.55 15.15
C TYR A 20 15.60 -3.83 15.76
N ASP A 21 15.66 -4.50 16.91
CA ASP A 21 16.89 -4.74 17.67
C ASP A 21 18.00 -5.39 16.83
N PRO A 22 17.73 -6.45 16.05
CA PRO A 22 18.75 -7.07 15.19
C PRO A 22 19.30 -6.10 14.14
N ILE A 23 18.44 -5.25 13.56
CA ILE A 23 18.82 -4.27 12.54
C ILE A 23 19.68 -3.17 13.16
N LEU A 24 19.35 -2.70 14.37
CA LEU A 24 20.10 -1.63 15.03
C LEU A 24 21.46 -2.10 15.56
N LYS A 25 21.55 -3.35 16.04
CA LYS A 25 22.80 -3.94 16.53
C LYS A 25 23.77 -4.30 15.40
N ALA A 26 23.25 -4.66 14.23
CA ALA A 26 24.03 -4.99 13.05
C ALA A 26 23.42 -4.34 11.80
N PRO A 27 23.56 -3.01 11.65
CA PRO A 27 22.94 -2.29 10.55
C PRO A 27 23.46 -2.80 9.20
N PRO A 28 22.57 -3.19 8.28
CA PRO A 28 23.00 -3.58 6.94
C PRO A 28 23.62 -2.36 6.23
N PRO A 29 24.47 -2.58 5.22
CA PRO A 29 25.06 -1.49 4.46
C PRO A 29 23.96 -0.63 3.82
N VAL A 30 24.10 0.70 3.95
CA VAL A 30 23.22 1.65 3.29
C VAL A 30 23.52 1.65 1.79
N VAL A 31 22.50 1.38 0.98
CA VAL A 31 22.61 1.36 -0.47
C VAL A 31 21.98 2.61 -1.06
N PHE A 32 22.80 3.45 -1.68
CA PHE A 32 22.33 4.65 -2.37
C PHE A 32 21.91 4.33 -3.80
N TYR A 33 20.93 5.07 -4.31
CA TYR A 33 20.46 4.96 -5.69
C TYR A 33 20.20 6.36 -6.28
N PRO A 34 20.35 6.55 -7.60
CA PRO A 34 20.10 7.85 -8.22
C PRO A 34 18.63 8.27 -8.09
N ALA A 35 18.40 9.56 -7.83
CA ALA A 35 17.06 10.13 -7.79
C ALA A 35 16.31 9.89 -9.11
N GLY A 36 15.04 9.50 -9.02
CA GLY A 36 14.20 9.21 -10.19
C GLY A 36 14.38 7.79 -10.76
N THR A 37 15.20 6.94 -10.14
CA THR A 37 15.21 5.49 -10.41
C THR A 37 14.21 4.76 -9.50
N MET A 38 13.93 3.50 -9.80
CA MET A 38 12.99 2.65 -9.01
C MET A 38 13.56 2.23 -7.64
N GLY A 39 14.80 2.59 -7.33
CA GLY A 39 15.52 2.09 -6.17
C GLY A 39 16.77 1.30 -6.56
N PRO A 40 17.50 0.78 -5.57
CA PRO A 40 18.71 -0.01 -5.80
C PRO A 40 18.35 -1.43 -6.30
N SER A 41 19.27 -2.06 -7.04
CA SER A 41 19.10 -3.43 -7.55
C SER A 41 18.84 -4.46 -6.43
N GLU A 42 19.32 -4.16 -5.24
CA GLU A 42 19.17 -4.90 -3.99
C GLU A 42 17.69 -5.04 -3.60
N ALA A 43 16.89 -3.98 -3.80
CA ALA A 43 15.45 -4.03 -3.51
C ALA A 43 14.70 -4.94 -4.50
N THR A 44 15.16 -4.99 -5.76
CA THR A 44 14.64 -5.95 -6.75
C THR A 44 15.00 -7.38 -6.37
N ARG A 45 16.28 -7.63 -6.03
CA ARG A 45 16.75 -8.95 -5.59
C ARG A 45 16.03 -9.45 -4.33
N LEU A 46 15.71 -8.57 -3.40
CA LEU A 46 14.95 -8.93 -2.20
C LEU A 46 13.54 -9.43 -2.56
N ALA A 47 12.84 -8.71 -3.43
CA ALA A 47 11.52 -9.13 -3.90
C ALA A 47 11.60 -10.47 -4.65
N GLU A 48 12.57 -10.60 -5.57
CA GLU A 48 12.77 -11.83 -6.35
C GLU A 48 13.12 -13.03 -5.46
N GLY A 49 13.93 -12.82 -4.43
CA GLY A 49 14.28 -13.84 -3.44
C GLY A 49 13.07 -14.39 -2.67
N TRP A 50 11.99 -13.62 -2.60
CA TRP A 50 10.71 -14.04 -2.00
C TRP A 50 9.69 -14.50 -3.04
N GLY A 51 10.11 -14.72 -4.29
CA GLY A 51 9.22 -15.11 -5.39
C GLY A 51 8.27 -13.99 -5.83
N HIS A 52 8.58 -12.75 -5.48
CA HIS A 52 7.83 -11.56 -5.87
C HIS A 52 8.58 -10.81 -6.97
N ARG A 53 7.84 -10.04 -7.77
CA ARG A 53 8.41 -9.14 -8.76
C ARG A 53 7.78 -7.77 -8.61
N TRP A 54 8.58 -6.73 -8.84
CA TRP A 54 8.03 -5.39 -9.03
C TRP A 54 7.30 -5.37 -10.37
N GLU A 55 5.99 -5.10 -10.38
CA GLU A 55 5.29 -4.83 -11.63
C GLU A 55 5.78 -3.49 -12.19
N GLN A 56 6.33 -3.53 -13.40
CA GLN A 56 6.69 -2.33 -14.14
C GLN A 56 5.47 -1.91 -14.96
N PRO A 57 4.94 -0.68 -14.78
CA PRO A 57 3.97 -0.17 -15.73
C PRO A 57 4.65 -0.11 -17.10
N ALA A 58 3.95 -0.57 -18.15
CA ALA A 58 4.51 -0.68 -19.49
C ALA A 58 5.24 0.61 -19.93
N GLY A 59 6.52 0.48 -20.30
CA GLY A 59 7.37 1.59 -20.79
C GLY A 59 8.49 2.05 -19.84
N ALA A 60 8.55 1.53 -18.61
CA ALA A 60 9.69 1.74 -17.72
C ALA A 60 10.80 0.74 -18.06
N GLY A 61 11.95 1.20 -18.56
CA GLY A 61 13.18 0.43 -18.39
C GLY A 61 13.57 0.37 -16.90
N LEU A 62 14.55 -0.47 -16.55
CA LEU A 62 15.11 -0.66 -15.19
C LEU A 62 15.66 0.61 -14.49
N GLY A 63 15.42 1.82 -15.02
CA GLY A 63 15.99 3.07 -14.52
C GLY A 63 15.02 4.24 -14.31
N ARG A 64 13.74 4.17 -14.70
CA ARG A 64 12.78 5.27 -14.48
C ARG A 64 11.37 4.74 -14.24
N PRO A 65 10.60 5.31 -13.30
CA PRO A 65 9.19 4.97 -13.13
C PRO A 65 8.46 5.28 -14.44
N ALA A 66 7.55 4.38 -14.84
CA ALA A 66 6.72 4.61 -16.01
C ALA A 66 5.74 5.74 -15.69
N THR A 67 6.07 6.94 -16.15
CA THR A 67 5.25 8.14 -15.94
C THR A 67 4.10 8.13 -16.93
N ARG A 68 2.88 8.17 -16.42
CA ARG A 68 1.66 8.36 -17.20
C ARG A 68 1.04 9.69 -16.82
N VAL A 69 0.89 10.58 -17.80
CA VAL A 69 0.22 11.88 -17.62
C VAL A 69 -1.23 11.74 -18.05
N PHE A 70 -2.14 12.20 -17.20
CA PHE A 70 -3.58 12.19 -17.47
C PHE A 70 -4.11 13.62 -17.51
N PRO A 71 -5.06 13.95 -18.41
CA PRO A 71 -5.66 15.28 -18.47
C PRO A 71 -6.50 15.66 -17.24
N SER A 72 -6.92 14.67 -16.43
CA SER A 72 -7.70 14.91 -15.22
C SER A 72 -7.50 13.83 -14.16
N LEU A 73 -7.78 14.18 -12.90
CA LEU A 73 -7.76 13.25 -11.77
C LEU A 73 -8.73 12.07 -11.96
N ASP A 74 -9.88 12.30 -12.59
CA ASP A 74 -10.86 11.26 -12.90
C ASP A 74 -10.30 10.24 -13.90
N GLN A 75 -9.61 10.72 -14.95
CA GLN A 75 -8.93 9.83 -15.91
C GLN A 75 -7.80 9.04 -15.23
N ALA A 76 -6.99 9.69 -14.40
CA ALA A 76 -5.94 9.03 -13.63
C ALA A 76 -6.53 7.95 -12.71
N THR A 77 -7.60 8.26 -11.99
CA THR A 77 -8.29 7.34 -11.08
C THR A 77 -8.86 6.13 -11.81
N ARG A 78 -9.48 6.32 -12.99
CA ARG A 78 -9.97 5.20 -13.82
C ARG A 78 -8.85 4.29 -14.28
N ALA A 79 -7.75 4.87 -14.77
CA ALA A 79 -6.61 4.11 -15.23
C ALA A 79 -5.95 3.33 -14.09
N LEU A 80 -5.80 3.97 -12.92
CA LEU A 80 -5.26 3.35 -11.72
C LEU A 80 -6.16 2.20 -11.23
N SER A 81 -7.48 2.41 -11.14
CA SER A 81 -8.41 1.35 -10.76
C SER A 81 -8.33 0.14 -11.71
N SER A 82 -8.12 0.38 -13.00
CA SER A 82 -8.02 -0.70 -13.99
C SER A 82 -6.69 -1.45 -13.84
N ALA A 83 -5.60 -0.74 -13.57
CA ALA A 83 -4.29 -1.34 -13.31
C ALA A 83 -4.31 -2.20 -12.05
N VAL A 84 -4.85 -1.69 -10.93
CA VAL A 84 -4.94 -2.46 -9.67
C VAL A 84 -5.81 -3.72 -9.85
N LEU A 85 -6.90 -3.64 -10.63
CA LEU A 85 -7.71 -4.81 -10.95
C LEU A 85 -6.94 -5.87 -11.76
N ALA A 86 -6.10 -5.45 -12.71
CA ALA A 86 -5.26 -6.35 -13.49
C ALA A 86 -4.25 -7.07 -12.59
N SER A 87 -3.51 -6.32 -11.76
CA SER A 87 -2.54 -6.89 -10.81
C SER A 87 -3.21 -7.80 -9.78
N ALA A 88 -4.41 -7.47 -9.31
CA ALA A 88 -5.18 -8.33 -8.41
C ALA A 88 -5.54 -9.67 -9.06
N ARG A 89 -6.05 -9.65 -10.30
CA ARG A 89 -6.38 -10.87 -11.05
C ARG A 89 -5.15 -11.74 -11.29
N GLU A 90 -4.02 -11.13 -11.66
CA GLU A 90 -2.77 -11.85 -11.85
C GLU A 90 -2.27 -12.49 -10.55
N ALA A 91 -2.25 -11.73 -9.46
CA ALA A 91 -1.80 -12.22 -8.16
C ALA A 91 -2.68 -13.37 -7.64
N ILE A 92 -4.00 -13.24 -7.76
CA ILE A 92 -4.94 -14.29 -7.35
C ILE A 92 -4.78 -15.54 -8.23
N ALA A 93 -4.61 -15.39 -9.53
CA ALA A 93 -4.37 -16.53 -10.42
C ALA A 93 -3.06 -17.27 -10.07
N GLN A 94 -2.02 -16.56 -9.63
CA GLN A 94 -0.72 -17.14 -9.29
C GLN A 94 -0.65 -17.69 -7.86
N ARG A 95 -1.31 -17.04 -6.89
CA ARG A 95 -1.08 -17.26 -5.45
C ARG A 95 -2.36 -17.45 -4.63
N GLY A 96 -3.55 -17.31 -5.23
CA GLY A 96 -4.85 -17.42 -4.56
C GLY A 96 -5.23 -16.21 -3.70
N ARG A 97 -4.35 -15.20 -3.59
CA ARG A 97 -4.55 -13.99 -2.78
C ARG A 97 -3.94 -12.76 -3.44
N PHE A 98 -4.50 -11.59 -3.13
CA PHE A 98 -3.93 -10.28 -3.45
C PHE A 98 -3.81 -9.44 -2.17
N HIS A 99 -2.67 -8.81 -1.94
CA HIS A 99 -2.47 -7.92 -0.79
C HIS A 99 -2.50 -6.47 -1.29
N LEU A 100 -3.42 -5.67 -0.75
CA LEU A 100 -3.62 -4.27 -1.11
C LEU A 100 -3.27 -3.38 0.06
N VAL A 101 -2.28 -2.51 -0.12
CA VAL A 101 -1.89 -1.51 0.89
C VAL A 101 -2.49 -0.15 0.51
N LEU A 102 -3.30 0.41 1.39
CA LEU A 102 -3.97 1.70 1.22
C LEU A 102 -3.13 2.84 1.79
N SER A 103 -3.17 3.98 1.11
CA SER A 103 -2.63 5.25 1.59
C SER A 103 -3.73 6.20 2.05
N GLY A 104 -3.36 7.13 2.94
CA GLY A 104 -4.19 8.25 3.34
C GLY A 104 -4.21 9.41 2.34
N GLY A 105 -5.02 10.44 2.66
CA GLY A 105 -5.04 11.71 1.93
C GLY A 105 -6.20 11.87 0.94
N SER A 106 -6.29 13.04 0.32
CA SER A 106 -7.38 13.39 -0.61
C SER A 106 -7.22 12.78 -1.99
N THR A 107 -5.99 12.63 -2.48
CA THR A 107 -5.69 12.06 -3.80
C THR A 107 -6.20 10.62 -3.97
N PRO A 108 -5.96 9.65 -3.05
CA PRO A 108 -6.47 8.30 -3.20
C PRO A 108 -7.98 8.18 -2.89
N ARG A 109 -8.58 9.15 -2.19
CA ARG A 109 -10.01 9.08 -1.80
C ARG A 109 -10.94 8.89 -3.00
N GLY A 110 -10.67 9.57 -4.12
CA GLY A 110 -11.48 9.42 -5.35
C GLY A 110 -11.45 8.01 -5.95
N LEU A 111 -10.33 7.29 -5.79
CA LEU A 111 -10.22 5.88 -6.18
C LEU A 111 -11.08 4.99 -5.29
N TYR A 112 -11.03 5.23 -3.98
CA TYR A 112 -11.81 4.47 -3.01
C TYR A 112 -13.31 4.69 -3.23
N GLU A 113 -13.75 5.92 -3.37
CA GLU A 113 -15.16 6.24 -3.67
C GLU A 113 -15.63 5.59 -4.98
N ARG A 114 -14.75 5.47 -5.98
CA ARG A 114 -15.05 4.74 -7.23
C ARG A 114 -15.23 3.24 -6.97
N TRP A 115 -14.40 2.62 -6.13
CA TRP A 115 -14.59 1.22 -5.74
C TRP A 115 -15.88 0.99 -4.97
N GLY A 116 -16.23 1.89 -4.05
CA GLY A 116 -17.45 1.81 -3.26
C GLY A 116 -18.75 1.96 -4.05
N LYS A 117 -18.70 2.43 -5.31
CA LYS A 117 -19.87 2.56 -6.21
C LYS A 117 -20.21 1.27 -6.96
N GLY A 118 -19.46 0.18 -6.73
CA GLY A 118 -19.63 -1.11 -7.41
C GLY A 118 -18.44 -1.39 -8.32
N SER A 119 -17.39 -1.99 -7.75
CA SER A 119 -16.27 -2.56 -8.51
C SER A 119 -16.46 -4.06 -8.74
N ARG A 120 -16.00 -4.57 -9.89
CA ARG A 120 -15.82 -6.02 -10.13
C ARG A 120 -14.52 -6.53 -9.50
N PHE A 121 -14.12 -5.94 -8.39
CA PHE A 121 -12.84 -6.23 -7.76
C PHE A 121 -12.98 -7.48 -6.87
N PRO A 122 -12.00 -8.39 -6.90
CA PRO A 122 -12.07 -9.66 -6.15
C PRO A 122 -11.77 -9.45 -4.67
N TRP A 123 -12.72 -8.85 -3.93
CA TRP A 123 -12.53 -8.49 -2.52
C TRP A 123 -12.37 -9.70 -1.59
N GLN A 124 -13.03 -10.83 -1.89
CA GLN A 124 -12.96 -12.03 -1.07
C GLN A 124 -11.56 -12.66 -1.01
N GLU A 125 -10.78 -12.47 -2.07
CA GLU A 125 -9.39 -12.92 -2.17
C GLU A 125 -8.38 -11.80 -1.90
N THR A 126 -8.86 -10.61 -1.51
CA THR A 126 -8.01 -9.44 -1.25
C THR A 126 -7.88 -9.16 0.24
N GLU A 127 -6.64 -9.14 0.73
CA GLU A 127 -6.30 -8.70 2.08
C GLU A 127 -5.87 -7.24 2.06
N VAL A 128 -6.50 -6.40 2.90
CA VAL A 128 -6.29 -4.94 2.89
C VAL A 128 -5.49 -4.50 4.11
N TYR A 129 -4.46 -3.70 3.87
CA TYR A 129 -3.59 -3.10 4.89
C TYR A 129 -3.52 -1.58 4.70
N PHE A 130 -2.93 -0.89 5.66
CA PHE A 130 -2.66 0.55 5.59
C PHE A 130 -1.15 0.79 5.64
N ALA A 131 -0.64 1.64 4.75
CA ALA A 131 0.78 1.99 4.73
C ALA A 131 1.17 2.80 5.98
N ASP A 132 0.27 3.68 6.41
CA ASP A 132 0.34 4.48 7.63
C ASP A 132 -1.05 4.58 8.26
N GLU A 133 -1.10 4.79 9.58
CA GLU A 133 -2.31 5.21 10.28
C GLU A 133 -1.93 6.13 11.45
N ARG A 134 -2.87 6.98 11.84
CA ARG A 134 -2.74 7.92 12.94
C ARG A 134 -3.26 7.24 14.18
N SER A 135 -2.53 7.37 15.29
CA SER A 135 -2.95 6.90 16.62
C SER A 135 -4.09 7.77 17.19
N VAL A 136 -5.25 7.69 16.55
CA VAL A 136 -6.49 8.39 16.91
C VAL A 136 -7.65 7.42 16.82
N SER A 137 -8.79 7.78 17.42
CA SER A 137 -10.02 6.98 17.30
C SER A 137 -10.31 6.57 15.85
N PRO A 138 -10.72 5.31 15.57
CA PRO A 138 -11.11 4.84 14.24
C PRO A 138 -12.34 5.55 13.65
N ARG A 139 -13.01 6.42 14.41
CA ARG A 139 -14.12 7.28 13.96
C ARG A 139 -13.69 8.72 13.73
N SER A 140 -12.44 9.05 14.01
CA SER A 140 -11.88 10.39 13.81
C SER A 140 -11.79 10.72 12.33
N SER A 141 -12.04 11.98 11.97
CA SER A 141 -11.82 12.49 10.61
C SER A 141 -10.36 12.47 10.16
N LYS A 142 -9.40 12.24 11.09
CA LYS A 142 -7.96 12.10 10.79
C LYS A 142 -7.51 10.67 10.49
N SER A 143 -8.37 9.67 10.75
CA SER A 143 -8.04 8.25 10.53
C SER A 143 -8.13 7.88 9.04
N ASN A 144 -7.08 7.25 8.53
CA ASN A 144 -7.06 6.66 7.19
C ASN A 144 -8.10 5.54 7.07
N TYR A 145 -8.26 4.73 8.12
CA TYR A 145 -9.30 3.71 8.22
C TYR A 145 -10.70 4.31 8.15
N ALA A 146 -10.99 5.37 8.90
CA ALA A 146 -12.29 6.04 8.86
C ALA A 146 -12.65 6.48 7.43
N MET A 147 -11.68 7.09 6.74
CA MET A 147 -11.82 7.53 5.35
C MET A 147 -12.03 6.36 4.38
N ALA A 148 -11.21 5.31 4.46
CA ALA A 148 -11.34 4.13 3.60
C ALA A 148 -12.66 3.40 3.84
N ARG A 149 -13.11 3.33 5.11
CA ARG A 149 -14.39 2.72 5.50
C ARG A 149 -15.59 3.47 4.96
N GLU A 150 -15.59 4.80 5.08
CA GLU A 150 -16.60 5.67 4.49
C GLU A 150 -16.63 5.53 2.95
N ALA A 151 -15.44 5.54 2.34
CA ALA A 151 -15.30 5.54 0.89
C ALA A 151 -15.70 4.20 0.27
N PHE A 152 -15.26 3.06 0.80
CA PHE A 152 -15.55 1.75 0.20
C PHE A 152 -15.58 0.53 1.12
N LEU A 153 -14.79 0.45 2.21
CA LEU A 153 -14.69 -0.82 2.96
C LEU A 153 -16.02 -1.28 3.56
N SER A 154 -16.95 -0.36 3.86
CA SER A 154 -18.29 -0.72 4.35
C SER A 154 -19.27 -1.17 3.25
N LYS A 155 -18.86 -1.10 1.98
CA LYS A 155 -19.69 -1.32 0.78
C LYS A 155 -19.26 -2.54 -0.04
N VAL A 156 -18.16 -3.18 0.35
CA VAL A 156 -17.57 -4.34 -0.32
C VAL A 156 -17.62 -5.53 0.63
N PRO A 157 -17.75 -6.77 0.11
CA PRO A 157 -17.88 -7.98 0.92
C PRO A 157 -16.60 -8.34 1.66
#